data_AF-A0A357YJ58-F1
#
_entry.id   AF-A0A357YJ58-F1
#
_cell.length_a   1.000
_cell.length_b   1.000
_cell.length_c   1.000
_cell.angle_alpha   90.00
_cell.angle_beta   90.00
_cell.angle_gamma   90.00
#
_symmetry.space_group_name_H-M   'P 1'
#
loop_
_entity.id
_entity.type
_entity.pdbx_description
1 polymer ?
#
loop_
_entity_poly.entity_id
_entity_poly.type
_entity_poly.pdbx_seq_one_letter_code
_entity_poly.pdbx_strand_id
1 'polypeptide(L)'
;MRTYIYILIAFTFFSCSDNNLDNSYINDAEIRVLTISNAINITESSANIGGNIVGDKTKISEKGVYYSTTDKFSVNQSSLKIVSDSSSMSSFFVTIDNLEPKTTYYAKAYIITNGAELYGEQISFITTEPEVVDVPTVLTDSVTEITPNSAKIFGSVTDIGGAGIIERGMCYSTSETPTIVDNKVPDVSTGLGKFSVMLTNLVDQENYYVRAYAINKQGVSYAEVKQFQARFIPKRPTLTFLSTDATILTDFTSASLVIQITDNGGEEPFDYGVYYGISENDINTKFQEISNTIPSDGRITVNISGLMMNTQYFFRAYATNYSGTGYSQTILSCNTDVLHEGLKYKALPPIKIQVNRIEQSLVFLDRNLGATKIATNLKDMEAYGWLFQFGRRIDGHQIVNWSPAGNTGSFNLIPANNDEAPSNRNTGNNTPVYLKNSANDWINPPFADPATQDTYWGVSDNDPNRANGGTNNPCPPGYRIPTAVEWSGLQILYGKAADLFNSPLKAPAAGYCNYNGNFVAVGTGAYFWASDLGTGMGVTNNKTAEYGGYALFTTGKAVRGIEKASALAVRCVRIY
;
A
#
# COMPACT_ATOMS: atom_id res chain seq x y z
N MET A 1 11.77 36.84 -3.53
CA MET A 1 12.86 37.09 -4.50
C MET A 1 13.28 38.56 -4.37
N ARG A 2 14.24 38.84 -3.48
CA ARG A 2 14.95 40.12 -3.38
C ARG A 2 16.41 39.78 -3.16
N THR A 3 17.22 40.20 -4.12
CA THR A 3 18.64 39.92 -4.27
C THR A 3 19.44 40.85 -3.35
N TYR A 4 20.25 40.31 -2.44
CA TYR A 4 21.24 41.09 -1.69
C TYR A 4 22.53 41.15 -2.49
N ILE A 5 22.92 42.37 -2.88
CA ILE A 5 24.19 42.70 -3.51
C ILE A 5 25.22 42.87 -2.39
N TYR A 6 26.22 41.99 -2.33
CA TYR A 6 27.42 42.21 -1.53
C TYR A 6 28.33 43.19 -2.29
N ILE A 7 28.48 44.40 -1.76
CA ILE A 7 29.47 45.37 -2.26
C ILE A 7 30.81 45.05 -1.59
N LEU A 8 31.69 44.40 -2.35
CA LEU A 8 33.09 44.20 -2.04
C LEU A 8 33.83 45.51 -2.35
N ILE A 9 34.14 46.34 -1.35
CA ILE A 9 34.99 47.53 -1.55
C ILE A 9 36.45 47.10 -1.46
N ALA A 10 37.07 46.94 -2.62
CA ALA A 10 38.52 46.83 -2.76
C ALA A 10 39.15 48.21 -2.58
N PHE A 11 40.01 48.38 -1.56
CA PHE A 11 40.89 49.54 -1.47
C PHE A 11 42.15 49.28 -2.31
N THR A 12 42.32 50.09 -3.35
CA THR A 12 43.49 50.13 -4.22
C THR A 12 44.63 50.87 -3.54
N PHE A 13 45.83 50.26 -3.58
CA PHE A 13 47.08 50.92 -3.22
C PHE A 13 47.46 51.93 -4.30
N PHE A 14 47.64 53.20 -3.94
CA PHE A 14 48.47 54.14 -4.69
C PHE A 14 49.87 54.14 -4.06
N SER A 15 50.82 53.45 -4.70
CA SER A 15 52.24 53.70 -4.50
C SER A 15 52.64 54.88 -5.39
N CYS A 16 53.05 56.00 -4.80
CA CYS A 16 53.82 57.00 -5.52
C CYS A 16 55.29 56.74 -5.20
N SER A 17 56.05 56.27 -6.19
CA SER A 17 57.51 56.19 -6.14
C SER A 17 58.08 57.53 -6.60
N ASP A 18 58.68 58.29 -5.68
CA ASP A 18 59.70 59.26 -6.05
C ASP A 18 61.05 58.70 -5.62
N ASN A 19 61.79 58.17 -6.60
CA ASN A 19 63.22 57.94 -6.48
C ASN A 19 63.92 59.30 -6.61
N ASN A 20 64.40 59.83 -5.50
CA ASN A 20 65.56 60.71 -5.53
C ASN A 20 66.56 60.22 -4.49
N LEU A 21 67.75 59.89 -4.97
CA LEU A 21 68.85 59.38 -4.17
C LEU A 21 69.36 60.50 -3.26
N ASP A 22 69.19 60.33 -1.95
CA ASP A 22 70.15 60.86 -1.00
C ASP A 22 70.62 59.74 -0.07
N ASN A 23 71.82 59.27 -0.35
CA ASN A 23 72.53 58.27 0.41
C ASN A 23 73.09 58.96 1.67
N SER A 24 72.21 59.24 2.63
CA SER A 24 72.62 59.69 3.96
C SER A 24 72.73 58.46 4.88
N TYR A 25 73.94 58.24 5.38
CA TYR A 25 74.20 57.38 6.52
C TYR A 25 73.25 57.80 7.66
N ILE A 26 72.18 57.04 7.90
CA ILE A 26 71.40 57.18 9.12
C ILE A 26 72.29 56.64 10.24
N ASN A 27 72.78 57.54 11.09
CA ASN A 27 73.28 57.16 12.40
C ASN A 27 72.12 56.50 13.15
N ASP A 28 72.15 55.17 13.31
CA ASP A 28 71.19 54.35 14.07
C ASP A 28 71.32 54.54 15.60
N ALA A 29 71.60 55.78 16.02
CA ALA A 29 71.80 56.19 17.41
C ALA A 29 70.59 56.94 18.00
N GLU A 30 69.55 57.22 17.20
CA GLU A 30 68.30 57.82 17.66
C GLU A 30 67.20 56.76 17.77
N ILE A 31 66.64 56.62 18.96
CA ILE A 31 65.49 55.74 19.25
C ILE A 31 64.26 56.33 18.57
N ARG A 32 63.46 55.53 17.84
CA ARG A 32 62.21 55.98 17.21
C ARG A 32 61.10 54.93 17.34
N VAL A 33 59.85 55.40 17.44
CA VAL A 33 58.66 54.55 17.27
C VAL A 33 58.35 54.53 15.79
N LEU A 34 58.60 53.41 15.10
CA LEU A 34 58.50 53.38 13.63
C LEU A 34 57.06 53.12 13.15
N THR A 35 56.22 52.44 13.93
CA THR A 35 54.86 52.10 13.49
C THR A 35 53.97 51.69 14.67
N ILE A 36 52.81 52.33 14.80
CA ILE A 36 51.70 51.80 15.61
C ILE A 36 51.10 50.60 14.87
N SER A 37 50.83 49.51 15.58
CA SER A 37 50.12 48.36 15.02
C SER A 37 48.65 48.70 14.89
N ASN A 38 48.01 48.29 13.79
CA ASN A 38 46.56 48.45 13.62
C ASN A 38 45.80 47.89 14.83
N ALA A 39 44.68 48.52 15.16
CA ALA A 39 43.79 48.02 16.18
C ALA A 39 43.28 46.60 15.83
N ILE A 40 43.31 45.69 16.79
CA ILE A 40 42.81 44.31 16.66
C ILE A 40 41.85 43.99 17.81
N ASN A 41 41.05 42.92 17.66
CA ASN A 41 40.04 42.50 18.64
C ASN A 41 39.13 43.65 19.09
N ILE A 42 38.68 44.46 18.13
CA ILE A 42 37.82 45.61 18.39
C ILE A 42 36.41 45.10 18.73
N THR A 43 35.89 45.49 19.87
CA THR A 43 34.52 45.25 20.33
C THR A 43 33.74 46.57 20.40
N GLU A 44 32.52 46.55 20.92
CA GLU A 44 31.72 47.76 21.16
C GLU A 44 32.34 48.65 22.25
N SER A 45 33.18 48.09 23.13
CA SER A 45 33.68 48.78 24.33
C SER A 45 35.18 48.60 24.57
N SER A 46 35.89 47.89 23.68
CA SER A 46 37.34 47.71 23.81
C SER A 46 38.07 47.53 22.49
N ALA A 47 39.38 47.77 22.50
CA ALA A 47 40.27 47.45 21.40
C ALA A 47 41.70 47.17 21.90
N ASN A 48 42.42 46.29 21.22
CA ASN A 48 43.83 46.06 21.48
C ASN A 48 44.70 46.88 20.52
N ILE A 49 45.51 47.78 21.08
CA ILE A 49 46.40 48.68 20.33
C ILE A 49 47.85 48.42 20.71
N GLY A 50 48.75 48.39 19.74
CA GLY A 50 50.15 48.09 19.99
C GLY A 50 51.12 48.98 19.24
N GLY A 51 52.41 48.89 19.57
CA GLY A 51 53.48 49.62 18.90
C GLY A 51 54.70 48.75 18.67
N ASN A 52 55.40 48.98 17.55
CA ASN A 52 56.71 48.38 17.27
C ASN A 52 57.81 49.43 17.48
N ILE A 53 58.87 49.06 18.21
CA ILE A 53 59.95 49.95 18.66
C ILE A 53 61.25 49.60 17.93
N VAL A 54 61.89 50.60 17.33
CA VAL A 54 63.12 50.45 16.53
C VAL A 54 64.23 51.36 17.09
N GLY A 55 65.49 50.94 16.98
CA GLY A 55 66.67 51.62 17.54
C GLY A 55 67.16 51.04 18.87
N ASP A 56 67.98 51.81 19.61
CA ASP A 56 68.56 51.39 20.91
C ASP A 56 67.50 51.29 22.02
N LYS A 57 67.22 50.07 22.46
CA LYS A 57 66.15 49.78 23.44
C LYS A 57 66.61 49.87 24.89
N THR A 58 67.89 50.10 25.14
CA THR A 58 68.50 49.98 26.49
C THR A 58 68.11 51.11 27.45
N LYS A 59 67.47 52.18 26.95
CA LYS A 59 67.15 53.40 27.71
C LYS A 59 65.65 53.73 27.75
N ILE A 60 64.79 52.79 27.37
CA ILE A 60 63.33 52.96 27.44
C ILE A 60 62.88 52.75 28.88
N SER A 61 62.25 53.77 29.44
CA SER A 61 61.74 53.79 30.81
C SER A 61 60.24 53.53 30.91
N GLU A 62 59.48 53.83 29.84
CA GLU A 62 58.04 53.59 29.77
C GLU A 62 57.61 53.45 28.29
N LYS A 63 56.51 52.75 28.05
CA LYS A 63 55.86 52.67 26.74
C LYS A 63 54.36 52.44 26.90
N GLY A 64 53.58 52.83 25.91
CA GLY A 64 52.14 52.65 25.96
C GLY A 64 51.41 53.33 24.81
N VAL A 65 50.13 53.60 25.02
CA VAL A 65 49.27 54.26 24.02
C VAL A 65 48.59 55.46 24.63
N TYR A 66 48.59 56.57 23.90
CA TYR A 66 47.64 57.65 24.10
C TYR A 66 46.48 57.50 23.11
N TYR A 67 45.26 57.78 23.56
CA TYR A 67 44.08 57.73 22.70
C TYR A 67 43.11 58.88 22.99
N SER A 68 42.30 59.22 21.98
CA SER A 68 41.29 60.28 22.04
C SER A 68 40.21 60.06 20.98
N THR A 69 39.04 60.67 21.14
CA THR A 69 38.01 60.77 20.09
C THR A 69 38.26 61.93 19.12
N THR A 70 39.27 62.76 19.38
CA THR A 70 39.63 63.91 18.54
C THR A 70 40.74 63.55 17.56
N ASP A 71 40.51 63.76 16.27
CA ASP A 71 41.56 63.61 15.25
C ASP A 71 42.69 64.61 15.48
N LYS A 72 43.93 64.19 15.21
CA LYS A 72 45.15 64.98 15.38
C LYS A 72 45.29 65.55 16.80
N PHE A 73 44.84 64.82 17.80
CA PHE A 73 44.94 65.26 19.18
C PHE A 73 46.41 65.53 19.56
N SER A 74 46.60 66.60 20.32
CA SER A 74 47.87 66.87 21.00
C SER A 74 47.93 65.99 22.24
N VAL A 75 49.08 65.35 22.48
CA VAL A 75 49.29 64.54 23.70
C VAL A 75 49.39 65.50 24.88
N ASN A 76 48.24 65.83 25.45
CA ASN A 76 48.04 66.71 26.60
C ASN A 76 46.72 66.34 27.30
N GLN A 77 46.15 67.26 28.10
CA GLN A 77 45.01 67.05 29.01
C GLN A 77 43.74 66.43 28.39
N SER A 78 43.59 66.38 27.06
CA SER A 78 42.44 65.76 26.37
C SER A 78 42.70 64.37 25.77
N SER A 79 43.89 63.78 26.01
CA SER A 79 44.22 62.40 25.65
C SER A 79 44.31 61.50 26.88
N LEU A 80 43.78 60.29 26.76
CA LEU A 80 43.87 59.27 27.81
C LEU A 80 45.10 58.40 27.56
N LYS A 81 45.80 58.01 28.63
CA LYS A 81 47.09 57.30 28.59
C LYS A 81 46.93 55.90 29.18
N ILE A 82 47.38 54.87 28.45
CA ILE A 82 47.55 53.52 28.98
C ILE A 82 49.02 53.14 28.89
N VAL A 83 49.60 52.74 30.02
CA VAL A 83 50.97 52.24 30.11
C VAL A 83 50.98 50.74 29.84
N SER A 84 51.89 50.27 28.99
CA SER A 84 52.07 48.84 28.79
C SER A 84 52.91 48.24 29.91
N ASP A 85 52.44 47.13 30.46
CA ASP A 85 53.14 46.27 31.42
C ASP A 85 54.07 45.24 30.75
N SER A 86 54.09 45.19 29.41
CA SER A 86 54.86 44.18 28.68
C SER A 86 56.37 44.32 28.91
N SER A 87 57.05 43.20 29.12
CA SER A 87 58.52 43.17 29.24
C SER A 87 59.25 43.24 27.90
N SER A 88 58.55 43.03 26.78
CA SER A 88 59.10 43.03 25.41
C SER A 88 59.49 44.44 24.95
N MET A 89 60.78 44.71 24.75
CA MET A 89 61.25 46.03 24.27
C MET A 89 61.21 46.18 22.74
N SER A 90 60.72 45.16 22.01
CA SER A 90 60.56 45.23 20.57
C SER A 90 59.15 45.62 20.16
N SER A 91 58.12 45.10 20.82
CA SER A 91 56.73 45.47 20.57
C SER A 91 55.88 45.25 21.80
N PHE A 92 54.75 45.94 21.85
CA PHE A 92 53.77 45.82 22.93
C PHE A 92 52.35 45.94 22.40
N PHE A 93 51.38 45.41 23.15
CA PHE A 93 49.95 45.70 23.00
C PHE A 93 49.39 46.12 24.37
N VAL A 94 48.39 47.00 24.34
CA VAL A 94 47.54 47.35 25.48
C VAL A 94 46.09 47.17 25.09
N THR A 95 45.26 46.77 26.05
CA THR A 95 43.81 46.78 25.90
C THR A 95 43.29 48.12 26.38
N ILE A 96 42.51 48.78 25.54
CA ILE A 96 41.74 49.96 25.90
C ILE A 96 40.32 49.49 26.16
N ASP A 97 39.83 49.60 27.39
CA ASP A 97 38.47 49.23 27.80
C ASP A 97 37.59 50.47 28.01
N ASN A 98 36.29 50.24 28.20
CA ASN A 98 35.27 51.28 28.44
C ASN A 98 35.19 52.34 27.32
N LEU A 99 35.39 51.91 26.08
CA LEU A 99 35.15 52.74 24.89
C LEU A 99 33.64 52.90 24.64
N GLU A 100 33.25 54.00 24.01
CA GLU A 100 31.89 54.23 23.56
C GLU A 100 31.62 53.48 22.24
N PRO A 101 30.52 52.73 22.10
CA PRO A 101 30.19 52.00 20.87
C PRO A 101 30.05 52.92 19.64
N LYS A 102 30.27 52.37 18.45
CA LYS A 102 30.19 53.10 17.16
C LYS A 102 30.99 54.41 17.12
N THR A 103 32.04 54.52 17.92
CA THR A 103 32.82 55.75 18.04
C THR A 103 34.19 55.58 17.39
N THR A 104 34.59 56.57 16.60
CA THR A 104 35.92 56.64 16.02
C THR A 104 36.90 57.11 17.09
N TYR A 105 37.90 56.28 17.39
CA TYR A 105 39.01 56.62 18.25
C TYR A 105 40.29 56.77 17.44
N TYR A 106 41.15 57.68 17.90
CA TYR A 106 42.47 57.93 17.37
C TYR A 106 43.50 57.56 18.43
N ALA A 107 44.54 56.82 18.05
CA ALA A 107 45.56 56.33 18.97
C ALA A 107 46.97 56.63 18.46
N LYS A 108 47.87 56.94 19.40
CA LYS A 108 49.32 57.12 19.17
C LYS A 108 50.07 56.25 20.17
N ALA A 109 50.97 55.41 19.68
CA ALA A 109 51.92 54.70 20.53
C ALA A 109 52.98 55.69 21.03
N TYR A 110 53.46 55.53 22.26
CA TYR A 110 54.55 56.33 22.81
C TYR A 110 55.60 55.47 23.53
N ILE A 111 56.80 56.01 23.65
CA ILE A 111 57.86 55.54 24.54
C ILE A 111 58.50 56.74 25.26
N ILE A 112 59.02 56.52 26.47
CA ILE A 112 59.84 57.50 27.20
C ILE A 112 61.27 57.00 27.24
N THR A 113 62.20 57.76 26.65
CA THR A 113 63.63 57.42 26.63
C THR A 113 64.48 58.63 27.00
N ASN A 114 65.44 58.46 27.91
CA ASN A 114 66.26 59.55 28.46
C ASN A 114 65.46 60.79 28.91
N GLY A 115 64.25 60.58 29.43
CA GLY A 115 63.36 61.65 29.88
C GLY A 115 62.58 62.38 28.77
N ALA A 116 62.71 61.97 27.51
CA ALA A 116 61.94 62.50 26.38
C ALA A 116 60.85 61.51 25.93
N GLU A 117 59.64 62.02 25.67
CA GLU A 117 58.55 61.23 25.07
C GLU A 117 58.67 61.26 23.54
N LEU A 118 58.63 60.08 22.92
CA LEU A 118 58.59 59.90 21.47
C LEU A 118 57.30 59.21 21.08
N TYR A 119 56.70 59.65 19.97
CA TYR A 119 55.40 59.18 19.50
C TYR A 119 55.50 58.51 18.14
N GLY A 120 54.71 57.46 17.94
CA GLY A 120 54.44 56.92 16.62
C GLY A 120 53.38 57.72 15.87
N GLU A 121 53.23 57.42 14.59
CA GLU A 121 52.12 57.93 13.77
C GLU A 121 50.76 57.61 14.39
N GLN A 122 49.78 58.46 14.11
CA GLN A 122 48.41 58.27 14.59
C GLN A 122 47.68 57.28 13.69
N ILE A 123 46.95 56.34 14.30
CA ILE A 123 45.93 55.53 13.61
C ILE A 123 44.54 55.89 14.12
N SER A 124 43.53 55.49 13.36
CA SER A 124 42.15 55.46 13.82
C SER A 124 41.57 54.05 13.79
N PHE A 125 40.59 53.80 14.66
CA PHE A 125 39.77 52.61 14.66
C PHE A 125 38.35 52.98 15.10
N ILE A 126 37.37 52.15 14.75
CA ILE A 126 35.97 52.36 15.10
C ILE A 126 35.52 51.16 15.92
N THR A 127 35.06 51.38 17.14
CA THR A 127 34.41 50.35 17.97
C THR A 127 33.17 49.81 17.25
N THR A 128 32.84 48.53 17.44
CA THR A 128 31.66 47.95 16.77
C THR A 128 30.35 48.56 17.27
N GLU A 129 29.27 48.37 16.51
CA GLU A 129 27.92 48.72 16.93
C GLU A 129 27.47 47.80 18.08
N PRO A 130 26.66 48.27 19.05
CA PRO A 130 26.29 47.43 20.16
C PRO A 130 25.35 46.30 19.75
N GLU A 131 25.49 45.13 20.38
CA GLU A 131 24.58 44.00 20.11
C GLU A 131 23.16 44.34 20.55
N VAL A 132 22.25 44.52 19.59
CA VAL A 132 20.82 44.71 19.87
C VAL A 132 20.20 43.35 20.14
N VAL A 133 19.93 43.08 21.42
CA VAL A 133 19.24 41.86 21.86
C VAL A 133 17.79 42.19 22.17
N ASP A 134 16.89 41.42 21.59
CA ASP A 134 15.44 41.49 21.80
C ASP A 134 14.92 40.17 22.38
N VAL A 135 13.66 40.13 22.79
CA VAL A 135 12.99 38.86 23.15
C VAL A 135 12.80 37.98 21.90
N PRO A 136 12.65 36.65 22.03
CA PRO A 136 12.48 35.77 20.88
C PRO A 136 11.16 36.05 20.11
N THR A 137 11.04 35.58 18.88
CA THR A 137 9.75 35.49 18.17
C THR A 137 9.29 34.03 18.12
N VAL A 138 8.04 33.78 18.49
CA VAL A 138 7.48 32.44 18.65
C VAL A 138 6.06 32.36 18.06
N LEU A 139 5.68 31.19 17.55
CA LEU A 139 4.37 30.89 16.97
C LEU A 139 3.73 29.67 17.63
N THR A 140 2.41 29.74 17.84
CA THR A 140 1.55 28.59 18.16
C THR A 140 0.92 28.10 16.86
N ASP A 141 1.20 26.86 16.46
CA ASP A 141 0.70 26.27 15.22
C ASP A 141 -0.68 25.60 15.46
N SER A 142 -0.77 24.27 15.35
CA SER A 142 -2.00 23.49 15.47
C SER A 142 -2.14 22.77 16.81
N VAL A 143 -3.40 22.51 17.19
CA VAL A 143 -3.78 21.62 18.29
C VAL A 143 -4.40 20.35 17.69
N THR A 144 -3.87 19.18 18.05
CA THR A 144 -4.33 17.87 17.55
C THR A 144 -4.38 16.84 18.67
N GLU A 145 -4.79 15.60 18.37
CA GLU A 145 -4.82 14.49 19.34
C GLU A 145 -5.58 14.87 20.63
N ILE A 146 -6.66 15.65 20.49
CA ILE A 146 -7.48 16.12 21.61
C ILE A 146 -8.27 14.92 22.14
N THR A 147 -8.13 14.67 23.44
CA THR A 147 -8.88 13.69 24.21
C THR A 147 -9.56 14.41 25.39
N PRO A 148 -10.38 13.70 26.19
CA PRO A 148 -10.92 14.24 27.43
C PRO A 148 -9.88 14.76 28.43
N ASN A 149 -8.63 14.28 28.38
CA ASN A 149 -7.60 14.62 29.37
C ASN A 149 -6.24 15.02 28.80
N SER A 150 -6.11 15.13 27.47
CA SER A 150 -4.85 15.49 26.81
C SER A 150 -5.06 16.23 25.50
N ALA A 151 -4.05 16.98 25.06
CA ALA A 151 -3.99 17.57 23.73
C ALA A 151 -2.53 17.78 23.30
N LYS A 152 -2.23 17.60 22.01
CA LYS A 152 -0.90 17.83 21.46
C LYS A 152 -0.84 19.16 20.73
N ILE A 153 0.14 19.98 21.08
CA ILE A 153 0.28 21.36 20.58
C ILE A 153 1.60 21.50 19.83
N PHE A 154 1.55 22.08 18.64
CA PHE A 154 2.73 22.40 17.84
C PHE A 154 3.07 23.88 17.94
N GLY A 155 4.36 24.21 17.94
CA GLY A 155 4.84 25.59 17.92
C GLY A 155 6.21 25.72 17.27
N SER A 156 6.67 26.95 17.10
CA SER A 156 8.00 27.22 16.56
C SER A 156 8.61 28.51 17.08
N VAL A 157 9.93 28.51 17.31
CA VAL A 157 10.72 29.73 17.52
C VAL A 157 11.27 30.15 16.16
N THR A 158 10.85 31.31 15.66
CA THR A 158 11.21 31.82 14.32
C THR A 158 12.36 32.81 14.36
N ASP A 159 12.59 33.46 15.49
CA ASP A 159 13.74 34.33 15.76
C ASP A 159 14.16 34.20 17.23
N ILE A 160 15.46 34.20 17.51
CA ILE A 160 16.00 34.14 18.88
C ILE A 160 16.24 35.54 19.48
N GLY A 161 16.05 36.60 18.71
CA GLY A 161 16.24 37.98 19.19
C GLY A 161 17.70 38.30 19.51
N GLY A 162 18.65 37.72 18.77
CA GLY A 162 20.09 37.95 18.97
C GLY A 162 20.72 37.27 20.18
N ALA A 163 19.97 36.52 20.99
CA ALA A 163 20.51 35.75 22.12
C ALA A 163 19.98 34.32 22.17
N GLY A 164 20.79 33.38 22.66
CA GLY A 164 20.38 31.97 22.78
C GLY A 164 19.12 31.76 23.62
N ILE A 165 18.27 30.82 23.19
CA ILE A 165 17.05 30.43 23.91
C ILE A 165 17.42 29.60 25.15
N ILE A 166 16.96 30.07 26.30
CA ILE A 166 17.08 29.41 27.61
C ILE A 166 16.01 28.32 27.76
N GLU A 167 14.76 28.63 27.39
CA GLU A 167 13.62 27.71 27.50
C GLU A 167 12.59 28.04 26.41
N ARG A 168 11.89 27.03 25.90
CA ARG A 168 10.70 27.20 25.04
C ARG A 168 9.65 26.15 25.40
N GLY A 169 8.39 26.39 25.08
CA GLY A 169 7.32 25.44 25.39
C GLY A 169 5.94 26.02 25.12
N MET A 170 4.93 25.47 25.79
CA MET A 170 3.56 26.01 25.78
C MET A 170 3.12 26.41 27.18
N CYS A 171 2.48 27.56 27.32
CA CYS A 171 1.66 27.90 28.47
C CYS A 171 0.18 27.78 28.12
N TYR A 172 -0.64 27.33 29.07
CA TYR A 172 -2.06 27.11 28.87
C TYR A 172 -2.88 27.35 30.12
N SER A 173 -4.13 27.76 29.96
CA SER A 173 -5.07 27.98 31.06
C SER A 173 -6.52 27.99 30.55
N THR A 174 -7.49 28.12 31.45
CA THR A 174 -8.89 28.40 31.09
C THR A 174 -9.17 29.90 30.90
N SER A 175 -8.19 30.76 31.15
CA SER A 175 -8.23 32.20 30.87
C SER A 175 -7.61 32.51 29.50
N GLU A 176 -8.10 33.55 28.83
CA GLU A 176 -7.81 33.81 27.41
C GLU A 176 -6.33 34.09 27.10
N THR A 177 -5.57 34.61 28.06
CA THR A 177 -4.18 35.05 27.85
C THR A 177 -3.21 34.34 28.79
N PRO A 178 -2.96 33.02 28.62
CA PRO A 178 -2.02 32.30 29.46
C PRO A 178 -0.60 32.87 29.32
N THR A 179 0.16 32.74 30.38
CA THR A 179 1.57 33.16 30.52
C THR A 179 2.36 32.06 31.21
N ILE A 180 3.69 32.21 31.33
CA ILE A 180 4.53 31.19 31.98
C ILE A 180 4.29 31.04 33.49
N VAL A 181 3.46 31.89 34.12
CA VAL A 181 3.07 31.74 35.52
C VAL A 181 1.81 30.88 35.71
N ASP A 182 1.10 30.59 34.62
CA ASP A 182 -0.01 29.64 34.59
C ASP A 182 0.53 28.19 34.49
N ASN A 183 -0.25 27.27 33.91
CA ASN A 183 0.29 25.97 33.57
C ASN A 183 1.23 26.10 32.38
N LYS A 184 2.42 25.50 32.48
CA LYS A 184 3.39 25.43 31.38
C LYS A 184 3.96 24.04 31.19
N VAL A 185 4.24 23.70 29.94
CA VAL A 185 4.95 22.46 29.55
C VAL A 185 6.15 22.88 28.70
N PRO A 186 7.39 22.74 29.21
CA PRO A 186 8.59 23.03 28.43
C PRO A 186 8.81 21.95 27.37
N ASP A 187 9.36 22.36 26.23
CA ASP A 187 9.94 21.43 25.26
C ASP A 187 11.26 20.86 25.80
N VAL A 188 11.62 19.65 25.37
CA VAL A 188 12.87 19.00 25.77
C VAL A 188 14.11 19.62 25.11
N SER A 189 13.91 20.45 24.08
CA SER A 189 14.98 21.09 23.32
C SER A 189 14.86 22.61 23.34
N THR A 190 15.98 23.29 23.10
CA THR A 190 16.07 24.75 23.02
C THR A 190 16.47 25.20 21.60
N GLY A 191 16.42 26.51 21.35
CA GLY A 191 16.87 27.12 20.09
C GLY A 191 15.77 27.37 19.08
N LEU A 192 16.15 27.55 17.81
CA LEU A 192 15.25 27.81 16.69
C LEU A 192 14.46 26.57 16.26
N GLY A 193 13.39 26.80 15.49
CA GLY A 193 12.67 25.76 14.78
C GLY A 193 11.42 25.26 15.48
N LYS A 194 10.84 24.21 14.90
CA LYS A 194 9.56 23.63 15.35
C LYS A 194 9.75 22.74 16.56
N PHE A 195 8.73 22.69 17.40
CA PHE A 195 8.62 21.81 18.55
C PHE A 195 7.16 21.41 18.78
N SER A 196 6.95 20.40 19.62
CA SER A 196 5.60 20.00 20.03
C SER A 196 5.60 19.51 21.46
N VAL A 197 4.55 19.80 22.21
CA VAL A 197 4.36 19.32 23.58
C VAL A 197 3.01 18.65 23.73
N MET A 198 2.94 17.68 24.64
CA MET A 198 1.69 17.02 25.03
C MET A 198 1.20 17.62 26.35
N LEU A 199 0.02 18.24 26.32
CA LEU A 199 -0.71 18.63 27.52
C LEU A 199 -1.41 17.38 28.08
N THR A 200 -1.40 17.21 29.40
CA THR A 200 -2.03 16.09 30.10
C THR A 200 -2.81 16.61 31.30
N ASN A 201 -3.62 15.74 31.94
CA ASN A 201 -4.48 16.09 33.07
C ASN A 201 -5.47 17.23 32.77
N LEU A 202 -5.94 17.32 31.53
CA LEU A 202 -7.03 18.23 31.17
C LEU A 202 -8.35 17.72 31.76
N VAL A 203 -9.28 18.64 31.98
CA VAL A 203 -10.65 18.32 32.41
C VAL A 203 -11.54 18.19 31.18
N ASP A 204 -12.32 17.13 31.11
CA ASP A 204 -13.23 16.88 29.99
C ASP A 204 -14.28 18.00 29.88
N GLN A 205 -14.64 18.32 28.64
CA GLN A 205 -15.54 19.41 28.24
C GLN A 205 -15.09 20.84 28.60
N GLU A 206 -13.88 21.03 29.11
CA GLU A 206 -13.36 22.34 29.48
C GLU A 206 -12.70 23.07 28.31
N ASN A 207 -12.87 24.40 28.23
CA ASN A 207 -12.22 25.23 27.22
C ASN A 207 -10.83 25.70 27.71
N TYR A 208 -9.82 25.45 26.89
CA TYR A 208 -8.44 25.85 27.16
C TYR A 208 -7.94 26.82 26.10
N TYR A 209 -7.16 27.79 26.56
CA TYR A 209 -6.36 28.70 25.74
C TYR A 209 -4.89 28.33 25.91
N VAL A 210 -4.14 28.32 24.82
CA VAL A 210 -2.74 27.90 24.77
C VAL A 210 -1.91 28.87 23.93
N ARG A 211 -0.67 29.11 24.36
CA ARG A 211 0.31 29.94 23.66
C ARG A 211 1.69 29.29 23.73
N ALA A 212 2.41 29.30 22.63
CA ALA A 212 3.83 29.03 22.64
C ALA A 212 4.58 30.18 23.34
N TYR A 213 5.62 29.84 24.12
CA TYR A 213 6.52 30.82 24.74
C TYR A 213 7.98 30.47 24.45
N ALA A 214 8.83 31.48 24.51
CA ALA A 214 10.29 31.32 24.47
C ALA A 214 10.97 32.37 25.36
N ILE A 215 12.06 31.97 26.01
CA ILE A 215 12.81 32.77 26.98
C ILE A 215 14.25 32.89 26.50
N ASN A 216 14.79 34.10 26.45
CA ASN A 216 16.23 34.35 26.31
C ASN A 216 16.71 35.30 27.41
N LYS A 217 17.97 35.76 27.34
CA LYS A 217 18.54 36.68 28.36
C LYS A 217 17.80 38.02 28.47
N GLN A 218 17.08 38.44 27.42
CA GLN A 218 16.35 39.71 27.42
C GLN A 218 14.92 39.57 27.97
N GLY A 219 14.31 38.40 27.84
CA GLY A 219 13.02 38.15 28.47
C GLY A 219 12.22 37.05 27.82
N VAL A 220 10.91 37.11 28.05
CA VAL A 220 9.94 36.12 27.61
C VAL A 220 9.09 36.70 26.50
N SER A 221 8.90 35.94 25.43
CA SER A 221 7.90 36.24 24.42
C SER A 221 6.82 35.17 24.36
N TYR A 222 5.67 35.57 23.80
CA TYR A 222 4.50 34.73 23.68
C TYR A 222 3.90 34.87 22.30
N ALA A 223 3.49 33.75 21.72
CA ALA A 223 2.77 33.71 20.47
C ALA A 223 1.32 34.21 20.61
N GLU A 224 0.62 34.27 19.48
CA GLU A 224 -0.84 34.38 19.46
C GLU A 224 -1.51 33.19 20.18
N VAL A 225 -2.65 33.48 20.79
CA VAL A 225 -3.50 32.52 21.51
C VAL A 225 -4.21 31.60 20.52
N LYS A 226 -4.22 30.29 20.83
CA LYS A 226 -5.14 29.32 20.26
C LYS A 226 -6.09 28.83 21.34
N GLN A 227 -7.34 28.56 20.96
CA GLN A 227 -8.35 27.97 21.84
C GLN A 227 -8.69 26.56 21.36
N PHE A 228 -8.88 25.63 22.30
CA PHE A 228 -9.45 24.30 22.05
C PHE A 228 -10.32 23.87 23.24
N GLN A 229 -11.28 22.98 23.01
CA GLN A 229 -12.02 22.34 24.10
C GLN A 229 -11.47 20.93 24.29
N ALA A 230 -11.05 20.58 25.50
CA ALA A 230 -10.75 19.20 25.84
C ALA A 230 -12.06 18.42 25.76
N ARG A 231 -12.19 17.54 24.78
CA ARG A 231 -13.39 16.72 24.60
C ARG A 231 -13.06 15.48 23.80
N PHE A 232 -13.88 14.46 23.96
CA PHE A 232 -13.88 13.32 23.04
C PHE A 232 -14.21 13.79 21.60
N ILE A 233 -13.32 13.53 20.64
CA ILE A 233 -13.60 13.72 19.21
C ILE A 233 -13.89 12.33 18.62
N PRO A 234 -15.16 12.04 18.25
CA PRO A 234 -15.51 10.76 17.69
C PRO A 234 -14.78 10.49 16.38
N LYS A 235 -14.36 9.25 16.17
CA LYS A 235 -13.77 8.77 14.92
C LYS A 235 -14.80 7.94 14.16
N ARG A 236 -14.55 7.70 12.87
CA ARG A 236 -15.34 6.73 12.10
C ARG A 236 -15.16 5.34 12.71
N PRO A 237 -16.20 4.47 12.70
CA PRO A 237 -16.07 3.12 13.21
C PRO A 237 -15.01 2.32 12.44
N THR A 238 -14.40 1.34 13.10
CA THR A 238 -13.56 0.31 12.47
C THR A 238 -14.21 -1.05 12.64
N LEU A 239 -14.09 -1.90 11.61
CA LEU A 239 -14.78 -3.18 11.56
C LEU A 239 -14.04 -4.18 10.68
N THR A 240 -14.29 -5.46 10.94
CA THR A 240 -13.70 -6.61 10.23
C THR A 240 -14.72 -7.71 9.99
N PHE A 241 -14.44 -8.61 9.06
CA PHE A 241 -15.11 -9.92 9.00
C PHE A 241 -14.47 -10.87 10.01
N LEU A 242 -15.27 -11.74 10.63
CA LEU A 242 -14.79 -12.78 11.54
C LEU A 242 -14.51 -14.12 10.84
N SER A 243 -15.01 -14.29 9.62
CA SER A 243 -14.75 -15.44 8.77
C SER A 243 -13.82 -15.05 7.63
N THR A 244 -13.09 -16.04 7.10
CA THR A 244 -12.29 -15.87 5.88
C THR A 244 -13.16 -15.86 4.62
N ASP A 245 -14.34 -16.52 4.67
CA ASP A 245 -15.30 -16.63 3.57
C ASP A 245 -16.75 -16.44 4.07
N ALA A 246 -17.67 -16.12 3.15
CA ALA A 246 -19.11 -16.04 3.44
C ALA A 246 -19.72 -17.44 3.44
N THR A 247 -20.68 -17.68 4.34
CA THR A 247 -21.35 -18.98 4.46
C THR A 247 -22.61 -18.98 3.59
N ILE A 248 -22.62 -19.74 2.49
CA ILE A 248 -23.85 -19.93 1.69
C ILE A 248 -24.88 -20.72 2.51
N LEU A 249 -26.11 -20.23 2.56
CA LEU A 249 -27.23 -20.87 3.26
C LEU A 249 -27.85 -21.99 2.43
N THR A 250 -28.71 -22.79 3.08
CA THR A 250 -29.28 -24.01 2.48
C THR A 250 -30.26 -23.78 1.32
N ASP A 251 -30.64 -22.53 1.06
CA ASP A 251 -31.47 -22.13 -0.08
C ASP A 251 -30.65 -21.79 -1.34
N PHE A 252 -29.32 -21.70 -1.24
CA PHE A 252 -28.35 -21.40 -2.30
C PHE A 252 -28.45 -20.01 -2.93
N THR A 253 -29.46 -19.25 -2.53
CA THR A 253 -29.69 -17.88 -2.94
C THR A 253 -29.49 -16.91 -1.78
N SER A 254 -29.01 -17.41 -0.64
CA SER A 254 -28.67 -16.57 0.50
C SER A 254 -27.27 -16.88 1.06
N ALA A 255 -26.65 -15.88 1.67
CA ALA A 255 -25.36 -15.98 2.35
C ALA A 255 -25.45 -15.35 3.74
N SER A 256 -24.74 -15.94 4.70
CA SER A 256 -24.57 -15.42 6.05
C SER A 256 -23.12 -14.99 6.27
N LEU A 257 -22.95 -13.79 6.80
CA LEU A 257 -21.67 -13.17 7.13
C LEU A 257 -21.67 -12.77 8.59
N VAL A 258 -20.50 -12.78 9.22
CA VAL A 258 -20.33 -12.26 10.57
C VAL A 258 -19.32 -11.13 10.53
N ILE A 259 -19.78 -9.92 10.83
CA ILE A 259 -18.97 -8.72 10.96
C ILE A 259 -18.75 -8.41 12.44
N GLN A 260 -17.62 -7.81 12.77
CA GLN A 260 -17.35 -7.27 14.10
C GLN A 260 -16.96 -5.82 13.98
N ILE A 261 -17.66 -4.95 14.72
CA ILE A 261 -17.21 -3.57 14.96
C ILE A 261 -16.12 -3.64 16.03
N THR A 262 -14.88 -3.36 15.62
CA THR A 262 -13.68 -3.46 16.47
C THR A 262 -13.42 -2.21 17.28
N ASP A 263 -13.89 -1.06 16.79
CA ASP A 263 -13.89 0.23 17.51
C ASP A 263 -15.07 1.04 16.96
N ASN A 264 -15.93 1.55 17.83
CA ASN A 264 -17.03 2.41 17.42
C ASN A 264 -16.61 3.87 17.18
N GLY A 265 -15.33 4.20 17.44
CA GLY A 265 -14.83 5.56 17.39
C GLY A 265 -15.42 6.44 18.49
N GLY A 266 -15.86 5.81 19.59
CA GLY A 266 -16.48 6.36 20.80
C GLY A 266 -17.86 7.00 20.64
N GLU A 267 -18.55 6.70 19.54
CA GLU A 267 -20.00 6.90 19.43
C GLU A 267 -20.65 5.63 18.88
N GLU A 268 -21.86 5.31 19.34
CA GLU A 268 -22.60 4.16 18.81
C GLU A 268 -22.97 4.37 17.33
N PRO A 269 -22.66 3.41 16.44
CA PRO A 269 -23.10 3.48 15.07
C PRO A 269 -24.62 3.35 14.96
N PHE A 270 -25.24 4.19 14.14
CA PHE A 270 -26.68 4.20 13.91
C PHE A 270 -27.10 3.49 12.60
N ASP A 271 -26.13 3.14 11.75
CA ASP A 271 -26.36 2.42 10.50
C ASP A 271 -25.16 1.53 10.23
N TYR A 272 -25.40 0.29 9.82
CA TYR A 272 -24.37 -0.71 9.58
C TYR A 272 -24.94 -1.89 8.79
N GLY A 273 -24.06 -2.58 8.07
CA GLY A 273 -24.46 -3.68 7.21
C GLY A 273 -23.36 -4.13 6.27
N VAL A 274 -23.77 -4.65 5.12
CA VAL A 274 -22.86 -5.16 4.09
C VAL A 274 -23.30 -4.67 2.70
N TYR A 275 -22.36 -4.07 2.00
CA TYR A 275 -22.42 -3.84 0.55
C TYR A 275 -21.96 -5.08 -0.19
N TYR A 276 -22.61 -5.41 -1.32
CA TYR A 276 -22.24 -6.58 -2.12
C TYR A 276 -22.42 -6.38 -3.64
N GLY A 277 -21.63 -7.11 -4.42
CA GLY A 277 -21.64 -7.05 -5.89
C GLY A 277 -21.01 -8.27 -6.53
N ILE A 278 -21.08 -8.38 -7.86
CA ILE A 278 -20.51 -9.51 -8.63
C ILE A 278 -19.07 -9.24 -9.11
N SER A 279 -18.52 -8.07 -8.76
CA SER A 279 -17.13 -7.69 -8.96
C SER A 279 -16.68 -6.79 -7.79
N GLU A 280 -15.38 -6.69 -7.53
CA GLU A 280 -14.85 -5.77 -6.51
C GLU A 280 -15.16 -4.30 -6.84
N ASN A 281 -15.24 -3.95 -8.12
CA ASN A 281 -15.55 -2.60 -8.57
C ASN A 281 -17.02 -2.22 -8.36
N ASP A 282 -17.92 -3.21 -8.34
CA ASP A 282 -19.36 -3.02 -8.23
C ASP A 282 -19.91 -3.26 -6.82
N ILE A 283 -19.04 -3.42 -5.82
CA ILE A 283 -19.42 -3.85 -4.47
C ILE A 283 -20.43 -2.90 -3.81
N ASN A 284 -20.43 -1.62 -4.20
CA ASN A 284 -21.32 -0.58 -3.64
C ASN A 284 -22.68 -0.48 -4.35
N THR A 285 -23.02 -1.40 -5.26
CA THR A 285 -24.24 -1.30 -6.08
C THR A 285 -25.47 -1.93 -5.42
N LYS A 286 -25.28 -2.89 -4.50
CA LYS A 286 -26.35 -3.51 -3.70
C LYS A 286 -25.97 -3.47 -2.23
N PHE A 287 -26.96 -3.38 -1.35
CA PHE A 287 -26.73 -3.28 0.09
C PHE A 287 -27.76 -4.08 0.87
N GLN A 288 -27.33 -4.60 2.02
CA GLN A 288 -28.19 -5.18 3.02
C GLN A 288 -27.95 -4.45 4.35
N GLU A 289 -28.90 -3.61 4.72
CA GLU A 289 -28.98 -2.97 6.03
C GLU A 289 -29.48 -3.96 7.09
N ILE A 290 -29.07 -3.75 8.34
CA ILE A 290 -29.56 -4.49 9.51
C ILE A 290 -30.19 -3.50 10.49
N SER A 291 -31.41 -3.81 10.95
CA SER A 291 -32.20 -2.97 11.87
C SER A 291 -32.17 -3.46 13.33
N ASN A 292 -31.08 -4.12 13.75
CA ASN A 292 -30.98 -4.67 15.10
C ASN A 292 -30.25 -3.70 16.05
N THR A 293 -30.23 -4.02 17.34
CA THR A 293 -29.34 -3.38 18.30
C THR A 293 -27.95 -4.03 18.17
N ILE A 294 -26.88 -3.25 18.21
CA ILE A 294 -25.51 -3.79 18.17
C ILE A 294 -25.29 -4.58 19.47
N PRO A 295 -24.98 -5.88 19.41
CA PRO A 295 -24.71 -6.67 20.60
C PRO A 295 -23.49 -6.13 21.36
N SER A 296 -23.40 -6.40 22.66
CA SER A 296 -22.33 -5.89 23.52
C SER A 296 -20.92 -6.35 23.12
N ASP A 297 -20.82 -7.45 22.36
CA ASP A 297 -19.55 -7.96 21.82
C ASP A 297 -19.19 -7.39 20.43
N GLY A 298 -20.04 -6.49 19.90
CA GLY A 298 -19.89 -5.86 18.60
C GLY A 298 -20.06 -6.80 17.41
N ARG A 299 -20.49 -8.05 17.63
CA ARG A 299 -20.63 -9.06 16.58
C ARG A 299 -22.03 -9.01 15.98
N ILE A 300 -22.08 -8.92 14.65
CA ILE A 300 -23.32 -8.77 13.91
C ILE A 300 -23.36 -9.82 12.81
N THR A 301 -24.43 -10.62 12.79
CA THR A 301 -24.70 -11.56 11.70
C THR A 301 -25.55 -10.88 10.63
N VAL A 302 -25.05 -10.90 9.39
CA VAL A 302 -25.71 -10.32 8.22
C VAL A 302 -26.16 -11.48 7.31
N ASN A 303 -27.45 -11.58 7.04
CA ASN A 303 -27.99 -12.54 6.08
C ASN A 303 -28.43 -11.79 4.82
N ILE A 304 -27.85 -12.14 3.68
CA ILE A 304 -28.17 -11.59 2.36
C ILE A 304 -28.97 -12.64 1.61
N SER A 305 -30.04 -12.25 0.93
CA SER A 305 -30.89 -13.15 0.15
C SER A 305 -30.98 -12.69 -1.32
N GLY A 306 -31.56 -13.52 -2.19
CA GLY A 306 -31.75 -13.19 -3.61
C GLY A 306 -30.46 -13.17 -4.43
N LEU A 307 -29.42 -13.86 -3.96
CA LEU A 307 -28.21 -14.12 -4.71
C LEU A 307 -28.53 -15.04 -5.90
N MET A 308 -27.95 -14.73 -7.06
CA MET A 308 -28.04 -15.57 -8.24
C MET A 308 -27.21 -16.83 -8.03
N MET A 309 -27.71 -17.98 -8.48
CA MET A 309 -26.94 -19.22 -8.49
C MET A 309 -25.75 -19.11 -9.45
N ASN A 310 -24.73 -19.96 -9.28
CA ASN A 310 -23.52 -19.96 -10.11
C ASN A 310 -22.82 -18.59 -10.24
N THR A 311 -22.89 -17.76 -9.20
CA THR A 311 -22.42 -16.37 -9.25
C THR A 311 -21.42 -16.11 -8.13
N GLN A 312 -20.30 -15.49 -8.49
CA GLN A 312 -19.35 -14.99 -7.50
C GLN A 312 -19.85 -13.66 -6.95
N TYR A 313 -19.82 -13.51 -5.63
CA TYR A 313 -20.15 -12.27 -4.94
C TYR A 313 -18.97 -11.81 -4.09
N PHE A 314 -18.83 -10.49 -3.97
CA PHE A 314 -17.88 -9.78 -3.14
C PHE A 314 -18.64 -8.95 -2.11
N PHE A 315 -18.11 -8.83 -0.89
CA PHE A 315 -18.76 -8.22 0.26
C PHE A 315 -17.85 -7.23 0.98
N ARG A 316 -18.40 -6.06 1.32
CA ARG A 316 -17.73 -5.02 2.11
C ARG A 316 -18.62 -4.59 3.25
N ALA A 317 -18.14 -4.77 4.47
CA ALA A 317 -18.88 -4.34 5.65
C ALA A 317 -18.74 -2.82 5.86
N TYR A 318 -19.78 -2.20 6.41
CA TYR A 318 -19.76 -0.78 6.77
C TYR A 318 -20.44 -0.54 8.12
N ALA A 319 -20.06 0.55 8.78
CA ALA A 319 -20.81 1.13 9.89
C ALA A 319 -20.63 2.66 9.92
N THR A 320 -21.69 3.37 10.29
CA THR A 320 -21.81 4.82 10.25
C THR A 320 -22.18 5.37 11.62
N ASN A 321 -21.41 6.33 12.10
CA ASN A 321 -21.74 7.20 13.24
C ASN A 321 -21.73 8.67 12.79
N TYR A 322 -21.84 9.64 13.71
CA TYR A 322 -21.89 11.06 13.33
C TYR A 322 -20.56 11.58 12.76
N SER A 323 -19.45 10.89 13.00
CA SER A 323 -18.15 11.15 12.34
C SER A 323 -18.03 10.54 10.94
N GLY A 324 -19.02 9.77 10.51
CA GLY A 324 -19.18 9.22 9.16
C GLY A 324 -19.00 7.70 9.08
N THR A 325 -18.93 7.20 7.86
CA THR A 325 -18.86 5.76 7.58
C THR A 325 -17.44 5.22 7.59
N GLY A 326 -17.23 4.16 8.36
CA GLY A 326 -16.07 3.28 8.29
C GLY A 326 -16.38 2.01 7.51
N TYR A 327 -15.35 1.42 6.90
CA TYR A 327 -15.47 0.22 6.06
C TYR A 327 -14.47 -0.86 6.49
N SER A 328 -14.80 -2.12 6.23
CA SER A 328 -13.82 -3.21 6.35
C SER A 328 -12.64 -2.99 5.40
N GLN A 329 -11.44 -3.30 5.87
CA GLN A 329 -10.23 -3.29 5.04
C GLN A 329 -10.20 -4.49 4.09
N THR A 330 -10.61 -5.66 4.57
CA THR A 330 -10.74 -6.87 3.76
C THR A 330 -12.07 -6.89 3.02
N ILE A 331 -12.02 -7.26 1.74
CA ILE A 331 -13.18 -7.66 0.93
C ILE A 331 -13.28 -9.18 1.01
N LEU A 332 -14.46 -9.67 1.33
CA LEU A 332 -14.73 -11.10 1.42
C LEU A 332 -15.48 -11.55 0.15
N SER A 333 -15.37 -12.83 -0.24
CA SER A 333 -16.07 -13.34 -1.43
C SER A 333 -16.69 -14.72 -1.21
N CYS A 334 -17.66 -15.09 -2.04
CA CYS A 334 -18.18 -16.46 -2.12
C CYS A 334 -18.70 -16.79 -3.52
N ASN A 335 -18.85 -18.08 -3.81
CA ASN A 335 -19.57 -18.57 -4.98
C ASN A 335 -20.84 -19.28 -4.54
N THR A 336 -21.98 -18.97 -5.16
CA THR A 336 -23.22 -19.73 -4.95
C THR A 336 -23.17 -21.08 -5.69
N ASP A 337 -23.84 -22.09 -5.13
CA ASP A 337 -23.89 -23.45 -5.70
C ASP A 337 -24.67 -23.49 -7.04
N VAL A 338 -24.48 -24.58 -7.80
CA VAL A 338 -25.18 -24.89 -9.05
C VAL A 338 -26.15 -26.06 -8.83
N LEU A 339 -27.44 -25.89 -9.12
CA LEU A 339 -28.44 -26.96 -9.06
C LEU A 339 -28.68 -27.53 -10.46
N HIS A 340 -28.61 -28.86 -10.60
CA HIS A 340 -28.90 -29.53 -11.87
C HIS A 340 -29.44 -30.94 -11.61
N GLU A 341 -30.62 -31.26 -12.17
CA GLU A 341 -31.29 -32.56 -12.03
C GLU A 341 -31.40 -33.04 -10.56
N GLY A 342 -31.76 -32.13 -9.65
CA GLY A 342 -31.91 -32.42 -8.22
C GLY A 342 -30.60 -32.60 -7.44
N LEU A 343 -29.44 -32.47 -8.10
CA LEU A 343 -28.11 -32.56 -7.51
C LEU A 343 -27.45 -31.19 -7.38
N LYS A 344 -26.64 -31.03 -6.33
CA LYS A 344 -25.90 -29.82 -6.00
C LYS A 344 -24.44 -29.98 -6.42
N TYR A 345 -23.97 -29.03 -7.23
CA TYR A 345 -22.61 -28.96 -7.71
C TYR A 345 -21.96 -27.65 -7.27
N LYS A 346 -20.64 -27.69 -7.10
CA LYS A 346 -19.83 -26.49 -6.83
C LYS A 346 -19.01 -26.13 -8.05
N ALA A 347 -18.82 -24.84 -8.29
CA ALA A 347 -17.81 -24.36 -9.23
C ALA A 347 -16.42 -24.53 -8.61
N LEU A 348 -15.51 -25.18 -9.30
CA LEU A 348 -14.11 -25.25 -8.90
C LEU A 348 -13.41 -23.91 -9.15
N PRO A 349 -12.34 -23.59 -8.40
CA PRO A 349 -11.46 -22.49 -8.75
C PRO A 349 -10.97 -22.59 -10.21
N PRO A 350 -10.68 -21.47 -10.90
CA PRO A 350 -10.26 -21.50 -12.29
C PRO A 350 -8.99 -22.34 -12.50
N ILE A 351 -9.06 -23.30 -13.42
CA ILE A 351 -7.93 -24.13 -13.85
C ILE A 351 -7.38 -23.54 -15.14
N LYS A 352 -6.11 -23.15 -15.12
CA LYS A 352 -5.41 -22.63 -16.29
C LYS A 352 -4.87 -23.76 -17.14
N ILE A 353 -5.19 -23.75 -18.43
CA ILE A 353 -4.68 -24.71 -19.41
C ILE A 353 -4.11 -23.98 -20.63
N GLN A 354 -3.21 -24.65 -21.35
CA GLN A 354 -2.68 -24.17 -22.63
C GLN A 354 -3.46 -24.81 -23.77
N VAL A 355 -4.18 -24.00 -24.55
CA VAL A 355 -4.96 -24.40 -25.73
C VAL A 355 -4.34 -23.68 -26.93
N ASN A 356 -3.69 -24.40 -27.85
CA ASN A 356 -3.04 -23.82 -29.04
C ASN A 356 -2.08 -22.64 -28.74
N ARG A 357 -1.32 -22.72 -27.63
CA ARG A 357 -0.41 -21.66 -27.12
C ARG A 357 -1.08 -20.41 -26.56
N ILE A 358 -2.39 -20.47 -26.28
CA ILE A 358 -3.14 -19.45 -25.57
C ILE A 358 -3.52 -20.01 -24.19
N GLU A 359 -3.31 -19.22 -23.15
CA GLU A 359 -3.79 -19.57 -21.81
C GLU A 359 -5.30 -19.36 -21.74
N GLN A 360 -6.02 -20.41 -21.34
CA GLN A 360 -7.46 -20.34 -21.09
C GLN A 360 -7.72 -20.72 -19.62
N SER A 361 -8.59 -19.95 -18.95
CA SER A 361 -9.04 -20.23 -17.59
C SER A 361 -10.42 -20.90 -17.63
N LEU A 362 -10.50 -22.11 -17.08
CA LEU A 362 -11.69 -22.94 -17.11
C LEU A 362 -12.23 -23.20 -15.70
N VAL A 363 -13.54 -23.03 -15.52
CA VAL A 363 -14.24 -23.35 -14.27
C VAL A 363 -15.07 -24.59 -14.49
N PHE A 364 -14.68 -25.69 -13.85
CA PHE A 364 -15.37 -26.98 -13.91
C PHE A 364 -16.36 -27.12 -12.76
N LEU A 365 -17.41 -27.94 -12.95
CA LEU A 365 -18.15 -28.46 -11.80
C LEU A 365 -17.25 -29.40 -10.97
N ASP A 366 -17.53 -29.50 -9.66
CA ASP A 366 -16.75 -30.25 -8.67
C ASP A 366 -16.85 -31.79 -8.79
N ARG A 367 -17.80 -32.29 -9.57
CA ARG A 367 -18.00 -33.73 -9.83
C ARG A 367 -18.61 -33.99 -11.22
N ASN A 368 -18.61 -35.25 -11.65
CA ASN A 368 -19.27 -35.68 -12.89
C ASN A 368 -20.79 -35.46 -12.79
N LEU A 369 -21.47 -35.20 -13.90
CA LEU A 369 -22.93 -35.14 -13.89
C LEU A 369 -23.53 -36.45 -13.37
N GLY A 370 -24.54 -36.35 -12.50
CA GLY A 370 -25.18 -37.49 -11.85
C GLY A 370 -24.46 -38.04 -10.63
N ALA A 371 -23.27 -37.55 -10.30
CA ALA A 371 -22.53 -38.00 -9.13
C ALA A 371 -23.09 -37.39 -7.83
N THR A 372 -23.29 -38.20 -6.80
CA THR A 372 -23.88 -37.73 -5.53
C THR A 372 -22.85 -37.09 -4.61
N LYS A 373 -21.55 -37.33 -4.84
CA LYS A 373 -20.44 -36.77 -4.07
C LYS A 373 -19.18 -36.53 -4.91
N ILE A 374 -18.27 -35.70 -4.40
CA ILE A 374 -16.90 -35.57 -4.94
C ILE A 374 -16.15 -36.88 -4.65
N ALA A 375 -15.33 -37.33 -5.60
CA ALA A 375 -14.57 -38.56 -5.43
C ALA A 375 -13.59 -38.49 -4.25
N THR A 376 -13.68 -39.47 -3.36
CA THR A 376 -12.77 -39.65 -2.22
C THR A 376 -11.61 -40.61 -2.54
N ASN A 377 -11.77 -41.42 -3.58
CA ASN A 377 -10.74 -42.30 -4.12
C ASN A 377 -10.98 -42.54 -5.63
N LEU A 378 -9.99 -43.09 -6.33
CA LEU A 378 -10.08 -43.29 -7.78
C LEU A 378 -11.22 -44.24 -8.20
N LYS A 379 -11.63 -45.17 -7.31
CA LYS A 379 -12.66 -46.19 -7.57
C LYS A 379 -14.00 -45.86 -6.89
N ASP A 380 -14.24 -44.59 -6.59
CA ASP A 380 -15.41 -44.14 -5.85
C ASP A 380 -16.67 -44.13 -6.75
N MET A 381 -17.44 -45.21 -6.67
CA MET A 381 -18.58 -45.45 -7.55
C MET A 381 -19.71 -44.42 -7.39
N GLU A 382 -19.88 -43.85 -6.20
CA GLU A 382 -20.86 -42.77 -5.96
C GLU A 382 -20.44 -41.45 -6.64
N ALA A 383 -19.16 -41.34 -7.02
CA ALA A 383 -18.61 -40.21 -7.74
C ALA A 383 -18.52 -40.42 -9.26
N TYR A 384 -18.73 -41.65 -9.76
CA TYR A 384 -18.63 -41.95 -11.20
C TYR A 384 -19.62 -41.17 -12.05
N GLY A 385 -20.81 -40.93 -11.50
CA GLY A 385 -21.88 -40.20 -12.16
C GLY A 385 -22.61 -41.03 -13.20
N TRP A 386 -23.32 -40.33 -14.08
CA TRP A 386 -24.06 -40.89 -15.21
C TRP A 386 -23.19 -41.07 -16.44
N LEU A 387 -23.59 -41.98 -17.33
CA LEU A 387 -22.91 -42.24 -18.59
C LEU A 387 -23.85 -41.96 -19.77
N PHE A 388 -23.50 -41.00 -20.61
CA PHE A 388 -24.37 -40.46 -21.66
C PHE A 388 -23.99 -41.04 -23.03
N GLN A 389 -24.95 -41.25 -23.93
CA GLN A 389 -24.63 -41.47 -25.36
C GLN A 389 -24.35 -40.13 -26.05
N PHE A 390 -23.37 -40.09 -26.96
CA PHE A 390 -22.90 -38.83 -27.55
C PHE A 390 -24.03 -38.04 -28.22
N GLY A 391 -24.25 -36.79 -27.85
CA GLY A 391 -25.27 -35.92 -28.45
C GLY A 391 -26.69 -36.15 -27.94
N ARG A 392 -26.94 -37.11 -27.04
CA ARG A 392 -28.28 -37.41 -26.53
C ARG A 392 -28.66 -36.47 -25.38
N ARG A 393 -29.91 -36.00 -25.35
CA ARG A 393 -30.43 -35.22 -24.23
C ARG A 393 -30.58 -36.05 -22.96
N ILE A 394 -30.75 -35.38 -21.82
CA ILE A 394 -31.14 -36.03 -20.58
C ILE A 394 -32.59 -36.50 -20.72
N ASP A 395 -32.79 -37.82 -20.77
CA ASP A 395 -34.10 -38.47 -20.79
C ASP A 395 -34.18 -39.67 -19.82
N GLY A 396 -33.11 -39.84 -19.01
CA GLY A 396 -32.95 -40.91 -18.04
C GLY A 396 -32.09 -42.08 -18.55
N HIS A 397 -31.81 -42.19 -19.86
CA HIS A 397 -30.95 -43.25 -20.40
C HIS A 397 -29.56 -43.28 -19.76
N GLN A 398 -29.10 -42.13 -19.29
CA GLN A 398 -27.76 -41.95 -18.76
C GLN A 398 -27.57 -42.57 -17.36
N ILE A 399 -28.68 -42.91 -16.67
CA ILE A 399 -28.66 -43.30 -15.26
C ILE A 399 -28.08 -44.71 -15.12
N VAL A 400 -26.96 -44.80 -14.38
CA VAL A 400 -26.28 -46.05 -14.04
C VAL A 400 -26.45 -46.36 -12.57
N ASN A 401 -26.96 -47.56 -12.26
CA ASN A 401 -26.88 -48.15 -10.93
C ASN A 401 -25.55 -48.89 -10.81
N TRP A 402 -24.57 -48.27 -10.16
CA TRP A 402 -23.24 -48.83 -9.98
C TRP A 402 -23.24 -49.97 -8.94
N SER A 403 -22.52 -51.05 -9.24
CA SER A 403 -22.39 -52.22 -8.37
C SER A 403 -20.95 -52.37 -7.85
N PRO A 404 -20.76 -52.44 -6.52
CA PRO A 404 -19.46 -52.73 -5.91
C PRO A 404 -18.87 -54.08 -6.37
N ALA A 405 -19.72 -55.05 -6.70
CA ALA A 405 -19.30 -56.37 -7.14
C ALA A 405 -18.79 -56.32 -8.60
N GLY A 406 -17.46 -56.35 -8.75
CA GLY A 406 -16.80 -56.53 -10.05
C GLY A 406 -16.52 -55.25 -10.83
N ASN A 407 -16.65 -54.06 -10.23
CA ASN A 407 -16.54 -52.76 -10.94
C ASN A 407 -17.48 -52.70 -12.15
N THR A 408 -18.75 -53.00 -11.96
CA THR A 408 -19.76 -52.99 -13.03
C THR A 408 -20.92 -52.09 -12.68
N GLY A 409 -21.83 -51.87 -13.64
CA GLY A 409 -23.09 -51.18 -13.40
C GLY A 409 -24.23 -51.85 -14.16
N SER A 410 -25.43 -51.34 -13.94
CA SER A 410 -26.60 -51.66 -14.75
C SER A 410 -27.38 -50.38 -14.98
N PHE A 411 -27.86 -50.15 -16.19
CA PHE A 411 -28.66 -48.98 -16.49
C PHE A 411 -30.10 -49.14 -16.03
N ASN A 412 -30.76 -48.03 -15.73
CA ASN A 412 -32.20 -48.02 -15.58
C ASN A 412 -32.87 -48.33 -16.93
N LEU A 413 -33.79 -49.30 -16.92
CA LEU A 413 -34.59 -49.63 -18.10
C LEU A 413 -35.62 -48.54 -18.31
N ILE A 414 -35.42 -47.71 -19.34
CA ILE A 414 -36.41 -46.73 -19.78
C ILE A 414 -36.83 -47.10 -21.20
N PRO A 415 -38.14 -47.26 -21.48
CA PRO A 415 -38.63 -47.43 -22.84
C PRO A 415 -38.19 -46.24 -23.70
N ALA A 416 -37.55 -46.48 -24.83
CA ALA A 416 -37.22 -45.40 -25.77
C ALA A 416 -38.53 -44.71 -26.23
N ASN A 417 -38.63 -43.41 -26.03
CA ASN A 417 -39.77 -42.63 -26.52
C ASN A 417 -39.76 -42.64 -28.06
N ASN A 418 -40.91 -42.91 -28.67
CA ASN A 418 -41.04 -43.15 -30.12
C ASN A 418 -40.64 -41.96 -31.01
N ASP A 419 -40.51 -40.74 -30.47
CA ASP A 419 -40.18 -39.53 -31.23
C ASP A 419 -38.68 -39.36 -31.55
N GLU A 420 -37.80 -40.19 -30.98
CA GLU A 420 -36.34 -40.14 -31.23
C GLU A 420 -35.72 -41.49 -31.57
N ALA A 421 -36.53 -42.55 -31.65
CA ALA A 421 -36.05 -43.89 -31.89
C ALA A 421 -36.02 -44.22 -33.40
N PRO A 422 -34.87 -44.68 -33.95
CA PRO A 422 -34.81 -45.31 -35.25
C PRO A 422 -35.85 -46.41 -35.39
N SER A 423 -36.57 -46.45 -36.51
CA SER A 423 -37.54 -47.51 -36.87
C SER A 423 -36.95 -48.93 -37.03
N ASN A 424 -35.69 -49.17 -36.64
CA ASN A 424 -35.06 -50.48 -36.66
C ASN A 424 -34.66 -50.91 -35.26
N ARG A 425 -35.63 -51.40 -34.49
CA ARG A 425 -35.35 -52.29 -33.36
C ARG A 425 -34.69 -53.54 -33.93
N ASN A 426 -33.44 -53.81 -33.58
CA ASN A 426 -32.91 -55.17 -33.72
C ASN A 426 -33.64 -56.03 -32.66
N THR A 427 -34.81 -56.55 -33.01
CA THR A 427 -35.79 -57.24 -32.14
C THR A 427 -35.33 -58.62 -31.67
N GLY A 428 -34.03 -58.91 -31.73
CA GLY A 428 -33.48 -60.23 -31.49
C GLY A 428 -33.21 -60.60 -30.03
N ASN A 429 -33.16 -59.65 -29.09
CA ASN A 429 -33.03 -59.94 -27.65
C ASN A 429 -33.57 -58.77 -26.82
N ASN A 430 -34.22 -59.08 -25.70
CA ASN A 430 -34.92 -58.15 -24.80
C ASN A 430 -34.20 -56.81 -24.56
N THR A 431 -34.95 -55.73 -24.83
CA THR A 431 -34.83 -54.35 -24.29
C THR A 431 -33.45 -53.72 -24.32
N PRO A 432 -33.05 -52.99 -25.38
CA PRO A 432 -31.80 -52.29 -25.32
C PRO A 432 -32.00 -50.96 -24.58
N VAL A 433 -31.38 -50.89 -23.41
CA VAL A 433 -30.95 -49.67 -22.70
C VAL A 433 -30.32 -48.64 -23.64
N TYR A 434 -29.65 -49.12 -24.70
CA TYR A 434 -28.88 -48.34 -25.66
C TYR A 434 -29.46 -48.40 -27.05
N LEU A 435 -29.77 -47.24 -27.61
CA LEU A 435 -30.12 -47.16 -29.03
C LEU A 435 -28.84 -47.44 -29.84
N LYS A 436 -28.92 -48.37 -30.79
CA LYS A 436 -27.85 -48.71 -31.73
C LYS A 436 -28.47 -48.99 -33.09
N ASN A 437 -27.93 -48.36 -34.13
CA ASN A 437 -28.19 -48.70 -35.51
C ASN A 437 -27.10 -49.66 -36.06
N SER A 438 -27.19 -50.06 -37.32
CA SER A 438 -26.22 -50.96 -37.97
C SER A 438 -24.80 -50.37 -38.12
N ALA A 439 -24.63 -49.08 -37.88
CA ALA A 439 -23.46 -48.26 -38.14
C ALA A 439 -22.79 -47.75 -36.85
N ASN A 440 -22.96 -48.41 -35.69
CA ASN A 440 -22.35 -47.99 -34.41
C ASN A 440 -22.72 -46.56 -33.90
N ASP A 441 -23.68 -45.92 -34.55
CA ASP A 441 -24.34 -44.70 -34.09
C ASP A 441 -25.70 -45.05 -33.49
N TRP A 442 -26.20 -44.23 -32.58
CA TRP A 442 -27.55 -44.37 -32.04
C TRP A 442 -28.60 -43.55 -32.83
N ILE A 443 -28.15 -42.62 -33.67
CA ILE A 443 -28.99 -41.74 -34.52
C ILE A 443 -29.26 -42.40 -35.89
N ASN A 444 -30.51 -42.37 -36.41
CA ASN A 444 -30.87 -42.92 -37.74
C ASN A 444 -31.88 -42.03 -38.49
N PRO A 445 -31.73 -41.77 -39.81
CA PRO A 445 -30.56 -42.09 -40.64
C PRO A 445 -29.28 -41.44 -40.09
N PRO A 446 -28.09 -42.06 -40.27
CA PRO A 446 -26.85 -41.34 -40.07
C PRO A 446 -26.94 -40.08 -40.95
N PHE A 447 -26.93 -38.89 -40.34
CA PHE A 447 -27.21 -37.65 -41.07
C PHE A 447 -26.31 -37.55 -42.30
N ALA A 448 -26.90 -37.16 -43.44
CA ALA A 448 -26.21 -37.04 -44.72
C ALA A 448 -25.09 -35.98 -44.72
N ASP A 449 -25.03 -35.11 -43.69
CA ASP A 449 -24.02 -34.08 -43.54
C ASP A 449 -23.31 -34.16 -42.16
N PRO A 450 -22.05 -34.62 -42.11
CA PRO A 450 -21.21 -34.60 -40.91
C PRO A 450 -21.07 -33.23 -40.26
N ALA A 451 -21.28 -32.12 -40.98
CA ALA A 451 -21.19 -30.76 -40.43
C ALA A 451 -22.36 -30.38 -39.51
N THR A 452 -23.49 -31.09 -39.59
CA THR A 452 -24.67 -30.86 -38.72
C THR A 452 -24.69 -31.74 -37.47
N GLN A 453 -23.94 -32.84 -37.46
CA GLN A 453 -23.88 -33.80 -36.35
C GLN A 453 -23.19 -33.25 -35.09
N ASP A 454 -22.29 -32.28 -35.24
CA ASP A 454 -21.51 -31.67 -34.15
C ASP A 454 -22.23 -30.56 -33.39
N THR A 455 -23.51 -30.31 -33.69
CA THR A 455 -24.27 -29.20 -33.10
C THR A 455 -25.16 -29.60 -31.92
N TYR A 456 -25.32 -30.90 -31.65
CA TYR A 456 -26.16 -31.36 -30.53
C TYR A 456 -25.51 -31.07 -29.18
N TRP A 457 -24.22 -31.35 -29.03
CA TRP A 457 -23.46 -30.99 -27.84
C TRP A 457 -22.39 -29.93 -28.11
N GLY A 458 -21.89 -29.87 -29.36
CA GLY A 458 -20.83 -28.96 -29.73
C GLY A 458 -21.27 -27.51 -29.78
N VAL A 459 -20.31 -26.67 -29.46
CA VAL A 459 -20.27 -25.24 -29.79
C VAL A 459 -19.66 -25.15 -31.17
N SER A 460 -20.28 -24.44 -32.12
CA SER A 460 -19.61 -24.23 -33.42
C SER A 460 -18.23 -23.59 -33.17
N ASP A 461 -17.20 -24.01 -33.90
CA ASP A 461 -15.83 -23.52 -33.74
C ASP A 461 -15.72 -21.97 -33.80
N ASN A 462 -16.74 -21.32 -34.39
CA ASN A 462 -16.84 -19.89 -34.64
C ASN A 462 -17.80 -19.12 -33.71
N ASP A 463 -18.40 -19.73 -32.67
CA ASP A 463 -19.28 -18.98 -31.75
C ASP A 463 -18.44 -18.28 -30.64
N PRO A 464 -18.38 -16.93 -30.63
CA PRO A 464 -17.68 -16.18 -29.58
C PRO A 464 -18.38 -16.26 -28.21
N ASN A 465 -19.65 -16.66 -28.16
CA ASN A 465 -20.45 -16.80 -26.95
C ASN A 465 -20.68 -18.26 -26.60
N ARG A 466 -19.57 -18.99 -26.35
CA ARG A 466 -19.49 -20.43 -26.00
C ARG A 466 -20.20 -20.85 -24.69
N ALA A 467 -21.17 -20.08 -24.21
CA ALA A 467 -21.71 -20.15 -22.86
C ALA A 467 -22.70 -21.31 -22.64
N ASN A 468 -23.42 -21.77 -23.68
CA ASN A 468 -24.58 -22.66 -23.50
C ASN A 468 -24.51 -24.01 -24.23
N GLY A 469 -23.42 -24.32 -24.95
CA GLY A 469 -23.27 -25.59 -25.68
C GLY A 469 -24.28 -25.76 -26.84
N GLY A 470 -24.39 -26.99 -27.36
CA GLY A 470 -25.37 -27.37 -28.38
C GLY A 470 -26.79 -27.58 -27.83
N THR A 471 -27.77 -27.82 -28.71
CA THR A 471 -29.20 -27.96 -28.37
C THR A 471 -29.54 -29.05 -27.35
N ASN A 472 -28.72 -30.10 -27.27
CA ASN A 472 -28.87 -31.22 -26.33
C ASN A 472 -27.84 -31.16 -25.19
N ASN A 473 -27.22 -30.01 -24.93
CA ASN A 473 -26.22 -29.84 -23.88
C ASN A 473 -26.77 -30.35 -22.52
N PRO A 474 -26.18 -31.41 -21.93
CA PRO A 474 -26.63 -31.97 -20.66
C PRO A 474 -26.14 -31.16 -19.46
N CYS A 475 -25.32 -30.12 -19.65
CA CYS A 475 -24.80 -29.31 -18.56
C CYS A 475 -25.82 -28.26 -18.07
N PRO A 476 -25.73 -27.80 -16.81
CA PRO A 476 -26.57 -26.71 -16.32
C PRO A 476 -26.37 -25.41 -17.12
N PRO A 477 -27.33 -24.48 -17.06
CA PRO A 477 -27.22 -23.18 -17.72
C PRO A 477 -25.89 -22.47 -17.41
N GLY A 478 -25.23 -21.94 -18.45
CA GLY A 478 -23.92 -21.32 -18.35
C GLY A 478 -22.73 -22.28 -18.27
N TYR A 479 -22.96 -23.60 -18.30
CA TYR A 479 -21.93 -24.63 -18.47
C TYR A 479 -22.15 -25.42 -19.75
N ARG A 480 -21.08 -26.01 -20.25
CA ARG A 480 -21.06 -26.90 -21.42
C ARG A 480 -20.12 -28.07 -21.22
N ILE A 481 -20.13 -29.01 -22.16
CA ILE A 481 -19.12 -30.06 -22.23
C ILE A 481 -17.79 -29.44 -22.71
N PRO A 482 -16.63 -29.86 -22.16
CA PRO A 482 -15.32 -29.39 -22.61
C PRO A 482 -15.02 -29.85 -24.04
N THR A 483 -14.27 -29.04 -24.78
CA THR A 483 -13.81 -29.44 -26.11
C THR A 483 -12.66 -30.43 -26.03
N ALA A 484 -12.38 -31.13 -27.12
CA ALA A 484 -11.26 -32.05 -27.26
C ALA A 484 -9.92 -31.34 -27.02
N VAL A 485 -9.79 -30.08 -27.46
CA VAL A 485 -8.58 -29.28 -27.22
C VAL A 485 -8.46 -28.88 -25.74
N GLU A 486 -9.55 -28.55 -25.06
CA GLU A 486 -9.53 -28.25 -23.62
C GLU A 486 -9.14 -29.49 -22.80
N TRP A 487 -9.68 -30.66 -23.18
CA TRP A 487 -9.26 -31.95 -22.62
C TRP A 487 -7.79 -32.26 -22.89
N SER A 488 -7.26 -31.92 -24.07
CA SER A 488 -5.83 -32.05 -24.38
C SER A 488 -4.97 -31.21 -23.45
N GLY A 489 -5.38 -29.97 -23.17
CA GLY A 489 -4.70 -29.08 -22.24
C GLY A 489 -4.64 -29.69 -20.83
N LEU A 490 -5.74 -30.28 -20.37
CA LEU A 490 -5.79 -31.01 -19.09
C LEU A 490 -4.92 -32.28 -19.09
N GLN A 491 -4.85 -33.01 -20.20
CA GLN A 491 -3.96 -34.18 -20.34
C GLN A 491 -2.48 -33.80 -20.29
N ILE A 492 -2.11 -32.64 -20.84
CA ILE A 492 -0.74 -32.11 -20.72
C ILE A 492 -0.43 -31.79 -19.26
N LEU A 493 -1.40 -31.17 -18.56
CA LEU A 493 -1.23 -30.72 -17.18
C LEU A 493 -1.20 -31.89 -16.17
N TYR A 494 -2.11 -32.86 -16.31
CA TYR A 494 -2.31 -33.91 -15.31
C TYR A 494 -1.88 -35.30 -15.78
N GLY A 495 -1.77 -35.61 -17.06
CA GLY A 495 -1.28 -36.92 -17.50
C GLY A 495 -2.30 -38.06 -17.37
N LYS A 496 -2.21 -38.90 -16.33
CA LYS A 496 -2.99 -40.16 -16.18
C LYS A 496 -4.17 -40.02 -15.19
N ALA A 497 -5.03 -41.05 -15.12
CA ALA A 497 -6.23 -41.05 -14.27
C ALA A 497 -5.94 -40.74 -12.78
N ALA A 498 -4.87 -41.34 -12.23
CA ALA A 498 -4.49 -41.13 -10.83
C ALA A 498 -4.12 -39.67 -10.55
N ASP A 499 -3.46 -39.01 -11.49
CA ASP A 499 -3.02 -37.63 -11.36
C ASP A 499 -4.20 -36.67 -11.55
N LEU A 500 -5.12 -36.98 -12.46
CA LEU A 500 -6.38 -36.24 -12.63
C LEU A 500 -7.27 -36.34 -11.37
N PHE A 501 -7.29 -37.48 -10.68
CA PHE A 501 -7.93 -37.63 -9.38
C PHE A 501 -7.22 -36.84 -8.26
N ASN A 502 -5.89 -36.77 -8.30
CA ASN A 502 -5.12 -35.99 -7.33
C ASN A 502 -5.22 -34.47 -7.59
N SER A 503 -5.61 -34.06 -8.80
CA SER A 503 -5.86 -32.67 -9.16
C SER A 503 -7.11 -32.08 -8.50
N PRO A 504 -7.35 -30.75 -8.60
CA PRO A 504 -8.60 -30.12 -8.17
C PRO A 504 -9.86 -30.74 -8.80
N LEU A 505 -9.76 -31.39 -9.96
CA LEU A 505 -10.92 -32.03 -10.61
C LEU A 505 -11.44 -33.25 -9.85
N LYS A 506 -10.62 -33.94 -9.04
CA LYS A 506 -11.04 -35.16 -8.32
C LYS A 506 -11.78 -36.15 -9.24
N ALA A 507 -11.31 -36.31 -10.47
CA ALA A 507 -12.00 -37.10 -11.48
C ALA A 507 -11.82 -38.61 -11.19
N PRO A 508 -12.90 -39.37 -10.97
CA PRO A 508 -12.79 -40.80 -10.69
C PRO A 508 -12.63 -41.62 -11.97
N ALA A 509 -12.14 -42.85 -11.83
CA ALA A 509 -12.00 -43.79 -12.92
C ALA A 509 -13.33 -44.50 -13.22
N ALA A 510 -14.31 -43.76 -13.75
CA ALA A 510 -15.65 -44.29 -14.05
C ALA A 510 -15.68 -45.33 -15.18
N GLY A 511 -14.61 -45.44 -15.98
CA GLY A 511 -14.63 -46.24 -17.19
C GLY A 511 -15.68 -45.74 -18.18
N TYR A 512 -16.20 -46.65 -19.00
CA TYR A 512 -17.30 -46.38 -19.92
C TYR A 512 -18.10 -47.66 -20.17
N CYS A 513 -19.26 -47.53 -20.79
CA CYS A 513 -20.03 -48.65 -21.31
C CYS A 513 -19.94 -48.66 -22.84
N ASN A 514 -19.51 -49.77 -23.44
CA ASN A 514 -19.41 -49.88 -24.89
C ASN A 514 -20.78 -50.13 -25.54
N TYR A 515 -20.85 -50.00 -26.86
CA TYR A 515 -22.10 -50.19 -27.64
C TYR A 515 -22.71 -51.60 -27.53
N ASN A 516 -22.00 -52.59 -26.97
CA ASN A 516 -22.52 -53.92 -26.69
C ASN A 516 -23.08 -54.05 -25.26
N GLY A 517 -23.13 -52.96 -24.48
CA GLY A 517 -23.61 -52.93 -23.10
C GLY A 517 -22.59 -53.42 -22.08
N ASN A 518 -21.31 -53.60 -22.45
CA ASN A 518 -20.28 -54.04 -21.53
C ASN A 518 -19.56 -52.84 -20.90
N PHE A 519 -19.38 -52.89 -19.58
CA PHE A 519 -18.57 -51.92 -18.84
C PHE A 519 -17.09 -52.21 -19.02
N VAL A 520 -16.32 -51.20 -19.39
CA VAL A 520 -14.90 -51.28 -19.71
C VAL A 520 -14.11 -50.27 -18.89
N ALA A 521 -12.95 -50.70 -18.38
CA ALA A 521 -11.99 -49.88 -17.64
C ALA A 521 -12.54 -49.17 -16.38
N VAL A 522 -13.65 -49.66 -15.83
CA VAL A 522 -14.22 -49.18 -14.57
C VAL A 522 -13.23 -49.45 -13.44
N GLY A 523 -12.92 -48.39 -12.68
CA GLY A 523 -11.93 -48.40 -11.61
C GLY A 523 -10.47 -48.31 -12.07
N THR A 524 -10.20 -48.22 -13.38
CA THR A 524 -8.83 -48.14 -13.92
C THR A 524 -8.57 -46.97 -14.87
N GLY A 525 -9.60 -46.43 -15.55
CA GLY A 525 -9.46 -45.22 -16.38
C GLY A 525 -10.62 -44.25 -16.26
N ALA A 526 -10.34 -42.97 -16.49
CA ALA A 526 -11.34 -41.91 -16.56
C ALA A 526 -11.59 -41.54 -18.03
N TYR A 527 -12.85 -41.65 -18.45
CA TYR A 527 -13.30 -41.47 -19.84
C TYR A 527 -14.38 -40.40 -19.85
N PHE A 528 -14.16 -39.34 -20.62
CA PHE A 528 -15.08 -38.21 -20.70
C PHE A 528 -15.41 -37.87 -22.14
N TRP A 529 -16.65 -37.49 -22.40
CA TRP A 529 -17.01 -36.92 -23.68
C TRP A 529 -16.33 -35.56 -23.90
N ALA A 530 -15.89 -35.33 -25.13
CA ALA A 530 -15.64 -33.99 -25.65
C ALA A 530 -16.92 -33.48 -26.35
N SER A 531 -17.06 -32.16 -26.47
CA SER A 531 -18.20 -31.56 -27.19
C SER A 531 -18.07 -31.64 -28.72
N ASP A 532 -16.87 -31.90 -29.24
CA ASP A 532 -16.48 -31.86 -30.65
C ASP A 532 -15.69 -33.13 -31.07
N LEU A 533 -15.60 -33.38 -32.38
CA LEU A 533 -14.93 -34.56 -32.95
C LEU A 533 -13.38 -34.49 -32.96
N GLY A 534 -12.78 -33.40 -32.47
CA GLY A 534 -11.34 -33.30 -32.22
C GLY A 534 -10.47 -33.21 -33.48
N THR A 535 -10.68 -32.19 -34.32
CA THR A 535 -9.91 -31.95 -35.56
C THR A 535 -8.39 -31.71 -35.37
N GLY A 536 -7.88 -31.62 -34.14
CA GLY A 536 -6.46 -31.36 -33.82
C GLY A 536 -5.70 -32.49 -33.11
N MET A 537 -6.25 -33.70 -33.02
CA MET A 537 -5.86 -34.66 -31.96
C MET A 537 -5.15 -35.94 -32.44
N GLY A 538 -4.67 -36.01 -33.69
CA GLY A 538 -3.99 -37.21 -34.19
C GLY A 538 -4.91 -38.42 -34.34
N VAL A 539 -6.22 -38.19 -34.52
CA VAL A 539 -7.20 -39.22 -34.89
C VAL A 539 -6.87 -39.72 -36.29
N THR A 540 -5.91 -40.62 -36.38
CA THR A 540 -5.67 -41.40 -37.59
C THR A 540 -6.82 -42.40 -37.70
N ASN A 541 -7.79 -42.08 -38.56
CA ASN A 541 -8.45 -43.02 -39.49
C ASN A 541 -9.99 -43.05 -39.50
N ASN A 542 -10.77 -42.42 -38.60
CA ASN A 542 -12.23 -42.56 -38.64
C ASN A 542 -12.99 -41.25 -38.35
N LYS A 543 -12.87 -40.25 -39.22
CA LYS A 543 -13.91 -39.22 -39.39
C LYS A 543 -15.10 -39.82 -40.14
N THR A 544 -15.76 -40.82 -39.57
CA THR A 544 -17.06 -41.27 -40.08
C THR A 544 -18.15 -40.74 -39.16
N ALA A 545 -19.38 -40.61 -39.67
CA ALA A 545 -20.56 -40.15 -38.94
C ALA A 545 -20.82 -40.88 -37.60
N GLU A 546 -20.12 -41.98 -37.35
CA GLU A 546 -20.41 -43.01 -36.34
C GLU A 546 -19.62 -42.83 -35.03
N TYR A 547 -18.59 -41.98 -35.01
CA TYR A 547 -17.70 -41.81 -33.85
C TYR A 547 -17.82 -40.42 -33.23
N GLY A 548 -17.78 -40.35 -31.90
CA GLY A 548 -17.68 -39.12 -31.10
C GLY A 548 -16.25 -38.92 -30.57
N GLY A 549 -15.86 -37.67 -30.32
CA GLY A 549 -14.58 -37.34 -29.67
C GLY A 549 -14.65 -37.59 -28.16
N TYR A 550 -13.67 -38.30 -27.59
CA TYR A 550 -13.60 -38.50 -26.14
C TYR A 550 -12.18 -38.34 -25.59
N ALA A 551 -12.10 -37.78 -24.39
CA ALA A 551 -10.88 -37.68 -23.63
C ALA A 551 -10.63 -38.95 -22.81
N LEU A 552 -9.42 -39.48 -22.90
CA LEU A 552 -9.01 -40.71 -22.23
C LEU A 552 -7.86 -40.45 -21.25
N PHE A 553 -8.07 -40.81 -19.99
CA PHE A 553 -7.03 -40.83 -18.98
C PHE A 553 -6.89 -42.28 -18.47
N THR A 554 -5.88 -43.02 -18.93
CA THR A 554 -5.56 -44.41 -18.50
C THR A 554 -4.11 -44.50 -18.02
N THR A 555 -3.40 -45.63 -18.20
CA THR A 555 -1.95 -45.76 -17.93
C THR A 555 -1.06 -45.07 -18.99
N GLY A 556 -1.64 -44.61 -20.12
CA GLY A 556 -0.97 -43.83 -21.16
C GLY A 556 -1.80 -42.63 -21.64
N LYS A 557 -1.20 -41.78 -22.50
CA LYS A 557 -1.81 -40.57 -23.08
C LYS A 557 -2.41 -40.87 -24.46
N ALA A 558 -3.71 -40.67 -24.65
CA ALA A 558 -4.33 -40.56 -25.96
C ALA A 558 -5.66 -39.80 -25.87
N VAL A 559 -6.10 -39.17 -26.96
CA VAL A 559 -7.52 -38.90 -27.21
C VAL A 559 -7.85 -39.72 -28.46
N ARG A 560 -8.98 -40.40 -28.46
CA ARG A 560 -9.37 -41.31 -29.55
C ARG A 560 -10.82 -41.04 -29.94
N GLY A 561 -11.26 -41.62 -31.06
CA GLY A 561 -12.69 -41.74 -31.37
C GLY A 561 -13.28 -42.98 -30.71
N ILE A 562 -14.50 -42.89 -30.20
CA ILE A 562 -15.31 -44.02 -29.73
C ILE A 562 -16.69 -43.94 -30.38
N GLU A 563 -17.32 -45.09 -30.58
CA GLU A 563 -18.64 -45.20 -31.20
C GLU A 563 -19.65 -44.32 -30.44
N LYS A 564 -20.43 -43.50 -31.16
CA LYS A 564 -21.44 -42.60 -30.55
C LYS A 564 -22.48 -43.36 -29.74
N ALA A 565 -22.74 -44.63 -30.09
CA ALA A 565 -23.62 -45.52 -29.35
C ALA A 565 -23.07 -45.96 -27.98
N SER A 566 -21.77 -45.80 -27.71
CA SER A 566 -21.17 -46.02 -26.39
C SER A 566 -21.61 -44.93 -25.39
N ALA A 567 -21.35 -45.15 -24.11
CA ALA A 567 -21.73 -44.23 -23.05
C ALA A 567 -20.59 -43.91 -22.08
N LEU A 568 -20.32 -42.61 -21.91
CA LEU A 568 -19.19 -42.06 -21.14
C LEU A 568 -19.68 -40.96 -20.20
N ALA A 569 -18.88 -40.64 -19.19
CA ALA A 569 -19.19 -39.59 -18.23
C ALA A 569 -19.09 -38.20 -18.87
N VAL A 570 -19.86 -37.26 -18.32
CA VAL A 570 -19.80 -35.83 -18.67
C VAL A 570 -19.29 -35.04 -17.47
N ARG A 571 -18.34 -34.13 -17.72
CA ARG A 571 -17.80 -33.20 -16.74
C ARG A 571 -17.90 -31.78 -17.27
N CYS A 572 -18.81 -30.99 -16.73
CA CYS A 572 -19.17 -29.68 -17.28
C CYS A 572 -18.16 -28.59 -16.93
N VAL A 573 -18.00 -27.63 -17.85
CA VAL A 573 -17.08 -26.50 -17.78
C VAL A 573 -17.72 -25.21 -18.28
N ARG A 574 -17.22 -24.07 -17.81
CA ARG A 574 -17.44 -22.74 -18.39
C ARG A 574 -16.13 -21.97 -18.50
N ILE A 575 -16.11 -20.94 -19.32
CA ILE A 575 -14.99 -20.00 -19.40
C ILE A 575 -15.07 -19.06 -18.18
N TYR A 576 -13.93 -18.77 -17.56
CA TYR A 576 -13.84 -17.82 -16.44
C TYR A 576 -13.92 -16.37 -16.94
#